data_AF-A0A1F6C9K0-F1
#
_entry.id   AF-A0A1F6C9K0-F1
#
_cell.length_a   1.000
_cell.length_b   1.000
_cell.length_c   1.000
_cell.angle_alpha   90.00
_cell.angle_beta   90.00
_cell.angle_gamma   90.00
#
_symmetry.space_group_name_H-M   'P 1'
#
loop_
_entity.id
_entity.type
_entity.pdbx_description
1 polymer ?
#
loop_
_entity_poly.entity_id
_entity_poly.type
_entity_poly.pdbx_seq_one_letter_code
_entity_poly.pdbx_strand_id
1 'polypeptide(L)'
;MSGEKILVVDDDAAIVFALRRTFEKEGYAVVSAKDGVAGLGAIRSGAPDLAFLDITMPGLDGLSVLAKVREEQIDVPVVIVTGFGTMQTAIRAVQLGAYDYITKPLDVDQVRSAARRALELRRLREEVRGLRARLGTRPPEDSIIGNDPKMQEVYKAIGAVTTTPNETNVLITGESGTGKELVARAIHAHGPAAREPFVGINCAALPGDLLESELFGHERGAFTGATDRKPGRFEIAGGGTIFLDEIGGLSPDLQQKLLRVLQEREFERVGGNAPIPVRARFITATNRDLEGEVRRGAFREDLYFRLNVMRIPLPPLRERRGDIPSLVNHFLSRYSRILNKRISGIVPEVLDMLG
;
A
#
# COMPACT_ATOMS: atom_id res chain seq x y z
N MET A 1 -21.94 6.18 -28.20
CA MET A 1 -20.99 7.29 -28.44
C MET A 1 -20.38 7.61 -27.09
N SER A 2 -19.10 7.30 -26.89
CA SER A 2 -18.43 7.52 -25.60
C SER A 2 -18.24 9.02 -25.41
N GLY A 3 -18.96 9.61 -24.47
CA GLY A 3 -18.93 11.04 -24.19
C GLY A 3 -17.70 11.47 -23.38
N GLU A 4 -16.54 10.92 -23.70
CA GLU A 4 -15.27 11.26 -23.04
C GLU A 4 -14.87 12.69 -23.42
N LYS A 5 -14.57 13.51 -22.41
CA LYS A 5 -14.28 14.93 -22.55
C LYS A 5 -12.79 15.20 -22.46
N ILE A 6 -12.21 15.82 -23.47
CA ILE A 6 -10.80 16.24 -23.47
C ILE A 6 -10.75 17.76 -23.26
N LEU A 7 -10.02 18.19 -22.24
CA LEU A 7 -9.67 19.59 -22.05
C LEU A 7 -8.39 19.92 -22.81
N VAL A 8 -8.41 20.99 -23.59
CA VAL A 8 -7.23 21.56 -24.25
C VAL A 8 -6.99 22.96 -23.69
N VAL A 9 -5.79 23.22 -23.18
CA VAL A 9 -5.41 24.51 -22.62
C VAL A 9 -4.15 24.99 -23.32
N ASP A 10 -4.29 26.03 -24.13
CA ASP A 10 -3.22 26.65 -24.90
C ASP A 10 -3.67 28.08 -25.26
N ASP A 11 -2.77 29.06 -25.22
CA ASP A 11 -3.06 30.44 -25.59
C ASP A 11 -3.01 30.65 -27.12
N ASP A 12 -2.38 29.74 -27.86
CA ASP A 12 -2.36 29.71 -29.31
C ASP A 12 -3.66 29.09 -29.88
N ALA A 13 -4.52 29.96 -30.42
CA ALA A 13 -5.78 29.58 -31.03
C ALA A 13 -5.63 28.59 -32.20
N ALA A 14 -4.51 28.60 -32.93
CA ALA A 14 -4.27 27.65 -34.02
C ALA A 14 -4.03 26.24 -33.48
N ILE A 15 -3.34 26.12 -32.35
CA ILE A 15 -3.05 24.85 -31.68
C ILE A 15 -4.32 24.29 -31.03
N VAL A 16 -5.07 25.13 -30.32
CA VAL A 16 -6.38 24.75 -29.78
C VAL A 16 -7.28 24.24 -30.90
N PHE A 17 -7.34 24.94 -32.04
CA PHE A 17 -8.14 24.52 -33.19
C PHE A 17 -7.69 23.18 -33.78
N ALA A 18 -6.38 22.96 -33.91
CA ALA A 18 -5.83 21.71 -34.45
C ALA A 18 -6.09 20.50 -33.54
N LEU A 19 -5.86 20.65 -32.23
CA LEU A 19 -6.16 19.61 -31.24
C LEU A 19 -7.65 19.31 -31.17
N ARG A 20 -8.48 20.37 -31.14
CA ARG A 20 -9.94 20.23 -31.15
C ARG A 20 -10.43 19.46 -32.36
N ARG A 21 -10.01 19.84 -33.58
CA ARG A 21 -10.33 19.13 -34.83
C ARG A 21 -9.89 17.68 -34.79
N THR A 22 -8.73 17.40 -34.22
CA THR A 22 -8.19 16.04 -34.09
C THR A 22 -9.07 15.19 -33.18
N PHE A 23 -9.40 15.68 -31.98
CA PHE A 23 -10.18 14.92 -31.01
C PHE A 23 -11.66 14.79 -31.38
N GLU A 24 -12.28 15.83 -31.95
CA GLU A 24 -13.68 15.77 -32.42
C GLU A 24 -13.85 14.74 -33.55
N LYS A 25 -12.84 14.59 -34.44
CA LYS A 25 -12.84 13.55 -35.49
C LYS A 25 -12.79 12.12 -34.92
N GLU A 26 -12.12 11.94 -33.78
CA GLU A 26 -12.05 10.67 -33.06
C GLU A 26 -13.29 10.44 -32.17
N GLY A 27 -14.23 11.39 -32.15
CA GLY A 27 -15.51 11.27 -31.45
C GLY A 27 -15.52 11.77 -30.00
N TYR A 28 -14.45 12.44 -29.56
CA TYR A 28 -14.37 13.01 -28.21
C TYR A 28 -15.07 14.37 -28.12
N ALA A 29 -15.63 14.68 -26.95
CA ALA A 29 -16.09 16.03 -26.64
C ALA A 29 -14.90 16.90 -26.22
N VAL A 30 -14.76 18.11 -26.78
CA VAL A 30 -13.61 18.97 -26.48
C VAL A 30 -14.06 20.22 -25.74
N VAL A 31 -13.41 20.46 -24.60
CA VAL A 31 -13.48 21.72 -23.85
C VAL A 31 -12.16 22.44 -24.05
N SER A 32 -12.19 23.76 -24.20
CA SER A 32 -10.96 24.56 -24.38
C SER A 32 -10.89 25.69 -23.37
N ALA A 33 -9.69 25.99 -22.91
CA ALA A 33 -9.37 27.13 -22.08
C ALA A 33 -8.14 27.86 -22.66
N LYS A 34 -8.06 29.16 -22.42
CA LYS A 34 -7.04 30.04 -23.00
C LYS A 34 -5.85 30.31 -22.09
N ASP A 35 -5.93 29.86 -20.83
CA ASP A 35 -4.91 30.06 -19.81
C ASP A 35 -5.01 28.97 -18.74
N GLY A 36 -3.95 28.83 -17.94
CA GLY A 36 -3.89 27.79 -16.91
C GLY A 36 -4.86 28.00 -15.74
N VAL A 37 -5.36 29.22 -15.51
CA VAL A 37 -6.33 29.48 -14.43
C VAL A 37 -7.70 28.90 -14.81
N ALA A 38 -8.17 29.21 -16.02
CA ALA A 38 -9.39 28.64 -16.58
C ALA A 38 -9.25 27.12 -16.77
N GLY A 39 -8.08 26.65 -17.21
CA GLY A 39 -7.77 25.23 -17.33
C GLY A 39 -7.90 24.47 -16.01
N LEU A 40 -7.26 24.98 -14.94
CA LEU A 40 -7.36 24.40 -13.60
C LEU A 40 -8.80 24.43 -13.07
N GLY A 41 -9.53 25.52 -13.32
CA GLY A 41 -10.95 25.63 -12.95
C GLY A 41 -11.81 24.53 -13.58
N ALA A 42 -11.61 24.26 -14.87
CA ALA A 42 -12.31 23.19 -15.58
C ALA A 42 -11.96 21.78 -15.05
N ILE A 43 -10.70 21.56 -14.68
CA ILE A 43 -10.26 20.30 -14.06
C ILE A 43 -10.93 20.11 -12.69
N ARG A 44 -10.94 21.15 -11.85
CA ARG A 44 -11.56 21.13 -10.51
C ARG A 44 -13.08 20.90 -10.55
N SER A 45 -13.76 21.39 -11.58
CA SER A 45 -15.20 21.13 -11.74
C SER A 45 -15.53 19.70 -12.20
N GLY A 46 -14.53 18.83 -12.37
CA GLY A 46 -14.71 17.45 -12.81
C GLY A 46 -15.15 17.33 -14.28
N ALA A 47 -14.87 18.36 -15.10
CA ALA A 47 -15.36 18.41 -16.47
C ALA A 47 -14.59 17.50 -17.46
N PRO A 48 -13.25 17.30 -17.36
CA PRO A 48 -12.52 16.50 -18.33
C PRO A 48 -12.15 15.09 -17.88
N ASP A 49 -12.12 14.19 -18.86
CA ASP A 49 -11.58 12.84 -18.78
C ASP A 49 -10.06 12.78 -18.97
N LEU A 50 -9.52 13.77 -19.69
CA LEU A 50 -8.10 13.95 -20.01
C LEU A 50 -7.83 15.45 -20.25
N ALA A 51 -6.65 15.94 -19.84
CA ALA A 51 -6.22 17.31 -20.12
C ALA A 51 -4.92 17.36 -20.93
N PHE A 52 -4.88 18.20 -21.97
CA PHE A 52 -3.67 18.63 -22.67
C PHE A 52 -3.37 20.07 -22.26
N LEU A 53 -2.18 20.32 -21.71
CA LEU A 53 -1.80 21.64 -21.20
C LEU A 53 -0.52 22.12 -21.89
N ASP A 54 -0.54 23.32 -22.47
CA ASP A 54 0.70 23.99 -22.83
C ASP A 54 1.49 24.39 -21.59
N ILE A 55 2.81 24.35 -21.67
CA ILE A 55 3.67 24.85 -20.59
C ILE A 55 3.63 26.37 -20.57
N THR A 56 3.78 27.01 -21.73
CA THR A 56 4.00 28.46 -21.80
C THR A 56 2.68 29.17 -22.03
N MET A 57 1.98 29.51 -20.96
CA MET A 57 0.70 30.22 -21.04
C MET A 57 0.70 31.45 -20.13
N PRO A 58 -0.08 32.50 -20.46
CA PRO A 58 -0.26 33.66 -19.59
C PRO A 58 -0.82 33.27 -18.22
N GLY A 59 -0.32 33.91 -17.16
CA GLY A 59 -0.77 33.67 -15.80
C GLY A 59 -0.16 32.41 -15.20
N LEU A 60 -0.96 31.34 -15.08
CA LEU A 60 -0.53 30.09 -14.48
C LEU A 60 0.00 29.14 -15.56
N ASP A 61 1.28 28.78 -15.47
CA ASP A 61 1.92 27.88 -16.43
C ASP A 61 1.43 26.42 -16.30
N GLY A 62 1.60 25.62 -17.36
CA GLY A 62 1.08 24.25 -17.41
C GLY A 62 1.68 23.30 -16.36
N LEU A 63 2.94 23.52 -15.95
CA LEU A 63 3.59 22.73 -14.91
C LEU A 63 3.04 23.05 -13.52
N SER A 64 2.69 24.32 -13.28
CA SER A 64 2.06 24.79 -12.05
C SER A 64 0.62 24.32 -11.96
N VAL A 65 -0.10 24.26 -13.08
CA VAL A 65 -1.42 23.58 -13.16
C VAL A 65 -1.26 22.11 -12.80
N LEU A 66 -0.32 21.40 -13.41
CA LEU A 66 -0.07 19.98 -13.12
C LEU A 66 0.29 19.76 -11.64
N ALA A 67 1.15 20.59 -11.05
CA ALA A 67 1.51 20.50 -9.65
C ALA A 67 0.28 20.63 -8.74
N LYS A 68 -0.60 21.61 -9.01
CA LYS A 68 -1.86 21.78 -8.25
C LYS A 68 -2.84 20.62 -8.43
N VAL A 69 -2.98 20.11 -9.66
CA VAL A 69 -3.81 18.93 -9.94
C VAL A 69 -3.35 17.71 -9.13
N ARG A 70 -2.03 17.55 -8.95
CA ARG A 70 -1.46 16.47 -8.13
C ARG A 70 -1.55 16.73 -6.64
N GLU A 71 -1.31 17.96 -6.20
CA GLU A 71 -1.48 18.40 -4.81
C GLU A 71 -2.93 18.18 -4.33
N GLU A 72 -3.91 18.50 -5.17
CA GLU A 72 -5.34 18.32 -4.90
C GLU A 72 -5.84 16.89 -5.15
N GLN A 73 -4.93 15.95 -5.47
CA GLN A 73 -5.23 14.54 -5.73
C GLN A 73 -6.33 14.31 -6.79
N ILE A 74 -6.42 15.19 -7.79
CA ILE A 74 -7.41 15.06 -8.86
C ILE A 74 -6.96 13.96 -9.84
N ASP A 75 -7.75 12.89 -9.95
CA ASP A 75 -7.46 11.72 -10.79
C ASP A 75 -7.82 11.96 -12.27
N VAL A 76 -7.16 12.97 -12.87
CA VAL A 76 -7.22 13.25 -14.30
C VAL A 76 -5.82 13.04 -14.88
N PRO A 77 -5.67 12.23 -15.96
CA PRO A 77 -4.41 12.18 -16.70
C PRO A 77 -4.16 13.53 -17.39
N VAL A 78 -2.92 14.01 -17.30
CA VAL A 78 -2.49 15.29 -17.85
C VAL A 78 -1.34 15.06 -18.82
N VAL A 79 -1.50 15.45 -20.07
CA VAL A 79 -0.46 15.44 -21.10
C VAL A 79 0.07 16.85 -21.27
N ILE A 80 1.38 17.00 -21.14
CA ILE A 80 2.04 18.30 -21.32
C ILE A 80 2.40 18.50 -22.78
N VAL A 81 2.07 19.66 -23.33
CA VAL A 81 2.42 20.10 -24.68
C VAL A 81 3.39 21.28 -24.54
N THR A 82 4.46 21.36 -25.36
CA THR A 82 5.34 22.53 -25.31
C THR A 82 6.06 22.79 -26.64
N GLY A 83 6.31 24.07 -26.94
CA GLY A 83 7.18 24.48 -28.05
C GLY A 83 8.66 24.58 -27.71
N PHE A 84 9.01 24.69 -26.42
CA PHE A 84 10.40 24.81 -25.95
C PHE A 84 10.82 23.52 -25.24
N GLY A 85 11.05 22.48 -26.03
CA GLY A 85 11.42 21.15 -25.55
C GLY A 85 12.88 21.03 -25.15
N THR A 86 13.29 21.60 -24.02
CA THR A 86 14.54 21.18 -23.38
C THR A 86 14.29 19.87 -22.62
N MET A 87 15.28 18.96 -22.58
CA MET A 87 15.20 17.73 -21.77
C MET A 87 14.82 18.02 -20.31
N GLN A 88 15.27 19.16 -19.77
CA GLN A 88 15.00 19.54 -18.38
C GLN A 88 13.51 19.74 -18.11
N THR A 89 12.78 20.37 -19.03
CA THR A 89 11.34 20.61 -18.85
C THR A 89 10.53 19.31 -18.96
N ALA A 90 10.92 18.39 -19.85
CA ALA A 90 10.31 17.08 -19.98
C ALA A 90 10.53 16.22 -18.72
N ILE A 91 11.75 16.23 -18.17
CA ILE A 91 12.08 15.56 -16.91
C ILE A 91 11.21 16.11 -15.77
N ARG A 92 11.06 17.44 -15.69
CA ARG A 92 10.25 18.08 -14.65
C ARG A 92 8.77 17.74 -14.77
N ALA A 93 8.22 17.68 -15.99
CA ALA A 93 6.83 17.25 -16.22
C ALA A 93 6.60 15.81 -15.72
N VAL A 94 7.52 14.90 -16.02
CA VAL A 94 7.46 13.50 -15.55
C VAL A 94 7.59 13.42 -14.03
N GLN A 95 8.51 14.17 -13.42
CA GLN A 95 8.68 14.22 -11.95
C GLN A 95 7.43 14.75 -11.24
N LEU A 96 6.73 15.70 -11.84
CA LEU A 96 5.45 16.22 -11.35
C LEU A 96 4.27 15.29 -11.69
N GLY A 97 4.52 14.12 -12.29
CA GLY A 97 3.49 13.12 -12.56
C GLY A 97 2.61 13.41 -13.76
N ALA A 98 3.12 14.08 -14.80
CA ALA A 98 2.45 14.10 -16.11
C ALA A 98 2.25 12.67 -16.61
N TYR A 99 1.16 12.42 -17.33
CA TYR A 99 0.90 11.13 -17.98
C TYR A 99 1.84 10.92 -19.17
N ASP A 100 1.94 11.93 -20.03
CA ASP A 100 2.79 11.92 -21.21
C ASP A 100 3.22 13.36 -21.54
N TYR A 101 4.13 13.51 -22.49
CA TYR A 101 4.68 14.78 -22.92
C TYR A 101 4.87 14.80 -24.44
N ILE A 102 4.44 15.89 -25.09
CA ILE A 102 4.48 16.06 -26.56
C ILE A 102 5.11 17.41 -26.91
N THR A 103 6.06 17.40 -27.83
CA THR A 103 6.69 18.61 -28.37
C THR A 103 5.91 19.18 -29.54
N LYS A 104 5.80 20.50 -29.65
CA LYS A 104 5.38 21.21 -30.87
C LYS A 104 6.57 21.21 -31.86
N PRO A 105 6.35 21.07 -33.18
CA PRO A 105 5.05 20.97 -33.86
C PRO A 105 4.33 19.65 -33.56
N LEU A 106 3.02 19.72 -33.39
CA LEU A 106 2.21 18.58 -32.98
C LEU A 106 2.12 17.52 -34.09
N ASP A 107 2.56 16.31 -33.76
CA ASP A 107 2.26 15.13 -34.56
C ASP A 107 0.86 14.59 -34.20
N VAL A 108 -0.03 14.58 -35.18
CA VAL A 108 -1.43 14.15 -35.02
C VAL A 108 -1.52 12.68 -34.60
N ASP A 109 -0.64 11.81 -35.06
CA ASP A 109 -0.63 10.40 -34.67
C ASP A 109 -0.16 10.22 -33.22
N GLN A 110 0.85 11.00 -32.82
CA GLN A 110 1.34 10.99 -31.43
C GLN A 110 0.27 11.49 -30.46
N VAL A 111 -0.41 12.59 -30.79
CA VAL A 111 -1.50 13.15 -29.98
C VAL A 111 -2.65 12.16 -29.82
N ARG A 112 -3.08 11.53 -30.92
CA ARG A 112 -4.15 10.52 -30.89
C ARG A 112 -3.77 9.30 -30.07
N SER A 113 -2.55 8.81 -30.25
CA SER A 113 -2.02 7.68 -29.50
C SER A 113 -1.96 7.97 -28.00
N ALA A 114 -1.43 9.13 -27.62
CA ALA A 114 -1.37 9.57 -26.22
C ALA A 114 -2.78 9.69 -25.61
N ALA A 115 -3.72 10.31 -26.32
CA ALA A 115 -5.09 10.45 -25.82
C ALA A 115 -5.79 9.11 -25.62
N ARG A 116 -5.69 8.20 -26.61
CA ARG A 116 -6.30 6.87 -26.52
C ARG A 116 -5.75 6.08 -25.34
N ARG A 117 -4.42 6.02 -25.18
CA ARG A 117 -3.78 5.30 -24.06
C ARG A 117 -4.14 5.89 -22.70
N ALA A 118 -4.22 7.23 -22.60
CA ALA A 118 -4.57 7.91 -21.37
C ALA A 118 -6.01 7.63 -20.94
N LEU A 119 -6.95 7.74 -21.89
CA LEU A 119 -8.37 7.47 -21.65
C LEU A 119 -8.62 5.98 -21.38
N GLU A 120 -7.94 5.07 -22.09
CA GLU A 120 -8.03 3.63 -21.83
C GLU A 120 -7.52 3.28 -20.43
N LEU A 121 -6.39 3.84 -20.00
CA LEU A 121 -5.89 3.63 -18.63
C LEU A 121 -6.88 4.15 -17.59
N ARG A 122 -7.48 5.32 -17.81
CA ARG A 122 -8.50 5.87 -16.92
C ARG A 122 -9.73 4.97 -16.87
N ARG A 123 -10.25 4.56 -18.03
CA ARG A 123 -11.39 3.64 -18.14
C ARG A 123 -11.12 2.33 -17.43
N LEU A 124 -9.94 1.72 -17.61
CA LEU A 124 -9.56 0.50 -16.90
C LEU A 124 -9.52 0.70 -15.38
N ARG A 125 -9.02 1.85 -14.90
CA ARG A 125 -9.04 2.19 -13.46
C ARG A 125 -10.46 2.36 -12.94
N GLU A 126 -11.32 3.04 -13.69
CA GLU A 126 -12.74 3.22 -13.36
C GLU A 126 -13.52 1.91 -13.42
N GLU A 127 -13.21 1.03 -14.39
CA GLU A 127 -13.79 -0.29 -14.53
C GLU A 127 -13.34 -1.21 -13.40
N VAL A 128 -12.06 -1.18 -13.00
CA VAL A 128 -11.59 -1.86 -11.79
C VAL A 128 -12.30 -1.34 -10.53
N ARG A 129 -12.49 -0.02 -10.39
CA ARG A 129 -13.29 0.57 -9.29
C ARG A 129 -14.75 0.11 -9.34
N GLY A 130 -15.36 0.12 -10.52
CA GLY A 130 -16.76 -0.21 -10.76
C GLY A 130 -17.06 -1.70 -10.60
N LEU A 131 -16.18 -2.59 -11.08
CA LEU A 131 -16.26 -4.03 -10.90
C LEU A 131 -16.07 -4.39 -9.41
N ARG A 132 -15.12 -3.76 -8.71
CA ARG A 132 -14.98 -3.89 -7.24
C ARG A 132 -16.24 -3.41 -6.49
N ALA A 133 -16.91 -2.38 -6.98
CA ALA A 133 -18.16 -1.89 -6.41
C ALA A 133 -19.36 -2.82 -6.70
N ARG A 134 -19.43 -3.44 -7.88
CA ARG A 134 -20.54 -4.31 -8.34
C ARG A 134 -20.45 -5.75 -7.85
N LEU A 135 -19.24 -6.31 -7.72
CA LEU A 135 -19.04 -7.69 -7.30
C LEU A 135 -19.16 -7.88 -5.78
N GLY A 136 -19.35 -6.81 -5.00
CA GLY A 136 -19.34 -6.91 -3.54
C GLY A 136 -17.99 -7.37 -2.97
N THR A 137 -17.00 -7.66 -3.82
CA THR A 137 -15.59 -7.83 -3.49
C THR A 137 -14.99 -6.46 -3.21
N ARG A 138 -15.57 -5.81 -2.20
CA ARG A 138 -14.82 -4.87 -1.39
C ARG A 138 -13.57 -5.61 -0.90
N PRO A 139 -12.44 -4.91 -0.85
CA PRO A 139 -11.22 -5.56 -0.42
C PRO A 139 -11.50 -6.13 0.98
N PRO A 140 -10.94 -7.30 1.32
CA PRO A 140 -11.17 -7.95 2.61
C PRO A 140 -11.09 -6.94 3.76
N GLU A 141 -11.82 -7.15 4.86
CA GLU A 141 -11.76 -6.24 6.02
C GLU A 141 -10.31 -6.01 6.51
N ASP A 142 -9.40 -6.92 6.15
CA ASP A 142 -7.97 -6.91 6.45
C ASP A 142 -7.08 -6.48 5.26
N SER A 143 -7.61 -5.72 4.31
CA SER A 143 -6.83 -5.19 3.20
C SER A 143 -5.98 -3.99 3.61
N ILE A 144 -4.75 -3.93 3.09
CA ILE A 144 -3.89 -2.76 3.26
C ILE A 144 -4.43 -1.64 2.38
N ILE A 145 -4.55 -0.44 2.97
CA ILE A 145 -5.10 0.75 2.31
C ILE A 145 -4.00 1.81 2.28
N GLY A 146 -3.78 2.34 1.10
CA GLY A 146 -2.85 3.44 0.89
C GLY A 146 -2.24 3.38 -0.50
N ASN A 147 -2.07 4.55 -1.10
CA ASN A 147 -1.39 4.75 -2.38
C ASN A 147 -0.18 5.67 -2.27
N ASP A 148 0.11 6.21 -1.08
CA ASP A 148 1.28 7.04 -0.80
C ASP A 148 2.57 6.37 -1.30
N PRO A 149 3.52 7.13 -1.89
CA PRO A 149 4.80 6.57 -2.36
C PRO A 149 5.52 5.70 -1.33
N LYS A 150 5.44 6.02 -0.03
CA LYS A 150 6.05 5.19 1.02
C LYS A 150 5.35 3.83 1.16
N MET A 151 4.04 3.76 0.97
CA MET A 151 3.32 2.49 0.92
C MET A 151 3.63 1.69 -0.34
N GLN A 152 3.97 2.32 -1.46
CA GLN A 152 4.44 1.61 -2.66
C GLN A 152 5.73 0.82 -2.40
N GLU A 153 6.65 1.37 -1.60
CA GLU A 153 7.85 0.64 -1.18
C GLU A 153 7.50 -0.56 -0.27
N VAL A 154 6.51 -0.42 0.62
CA VAL A 154 5.99 -1.54 1.42
C VAL A 154 5.40 -2.64 0.51
N TYR A 155 4.60 -2.28 -0.50
CA TYR A 155 4.04 -3.25 -1.44
C TYR A 155 5.12 -3.97 -2.26
N LYS A 156 6.16 -3.25 -2.70
CA LYS A 156 7.32 -3.85 -3.38
C LYS A 156 8.05 -4.85 -2.46
N ALA A 157 8.26 -4.48 -1.19
CA ALA A 157 8.88 -5.36 -0.21
C ALA A 157 8.04 -6.62 0.06
N ILE A 158 6.72 -6.49 0.18
CA ILE A 158 5.79 -7.63 0.27
C ILE A 158 5.99 -8.53 -0.95
N GLY A 159 5.94 -7.97 -2.17
CA GLY A 159 6.15 -8.72 -3.41
C GLY A 159 7.49 -9.47 -3.42
N ALA A 160 8.59 -8.80 -3.04
CA ALA A 160 9.91 -9.42 -2.94
C ALA A 160 9.94 -10.59 -1.93
N VAL A 161 9.27 -10.45 -0.78
CA VAL A 161 9.20 -11.53 0.22
C VAL A 161 8.39 -12.73 -0.28
N THR A 162 7.35 -12.51 -1.09
CA THR A 162 6.53 -13.61 -1.62
C THR A 162 7.28 -14.52 -2.60
N THR A 163 8.37 -14.05 -3.21
CA THR A 163 9.21 -14.86 -4.11
C THR A 163 10.31 -15.64 -3.39
N THR A 164 10.52 -15.41 -2.10
CA THR A 164 11.52 -16.15 -1.31
C THR A 164 11.00 -17.54 -0.92
N PRO A 165 11.89 -18.50 -0.59
CA PRO A 165 11.50 -19.74 0.06
C PRO A 165 10.64 -19.49 1.31
N ASN A 166 9.67 -20.37 1.58
CA ASN A 166 8.73 -20.19 2.69
C ASN A 166 9.44 -20.03 4.04
N GLU A 167 10.57 -20.68 4.21
CA GLU A 167 11.38 -20.64 5.44
C GLU A 167 12.04 -19.28 5.72
N THR A 168 11.99 -18.33 4.78
CA THR A 168 12.64 -17.02 4.94
C THR A 168 11.95 -16.17 6.00
N ASN A 169 12.67 -15.82 7.05
CA ASN A 169 12.18 -15.01 8.15
C ASN A 169 11.98 -13.55 7.73
N VAL A 170 10.92 -12.93 8.25
CA VAL A 170 10.58 -11.53 7.95
C VAL A 170 10.45 -10.76 9.25
N LEU A 171 11.05 -9.58 9.32
CA LEU A 171 10.91 -8.64 10.42
C LEU A 171 10.18 -7.38 9.94
N ILE A 172 8.99 -7.15 10.50
CA ILE A 172 8.15 -5.99 10.24
C ILE A 172 8.33 -5.00 11.39
N THR A 173 8.84 -3.80 11.10
CA THR A 173 9.06 -2.76 12.13
C THR A 173 8.15 -1.58 11.90
N GLY A 174 7.59 -1.00 12.96
CA GLY A 174 6.82 0.23 12.85
C GLY A 174 5.99 0.50 14.09
N GLU A 175 5.56 1.76 14.26
CA GLU A 175 4.78 2.19 15.42
C GLU A 175 3.50 1.35 15.61
N SER A 176 2.94 1.41 16.81
CA SER A 176 1.64 0.78 17.10
C SER A 176 0.56 1.34 16.17
N GLY A 177 -0.34 0.47 15.69
CA GLY A 177 -1.44 0.87 14.80
C GLY A 177 -1.06 1.17 13.35
N THR A 178 0.19 0.98 12.92
CA THR A 178 0.60 1.21 11.52
C THR A 178 0.13 0.14 10.52
N GLY A 179 -0.39 -0.99 11.00
CA GLY A 179 -0.91 -2.09 10.17
C GLY A 179 0.08 -3.25 9.96
N LYS A 180 0.99 -3.50 10.91
CA LYS A 180 1.99 -4.58 10.82
C LYS A 180 1.38 -5.96 10.56
N GLU A 181 0.27 -6.29 11.23
CA GLU A 181 -0.43 -7.55 11.01
C GLU A 181 -1.05 -7.64 9.60
N LEU A 182 -1.56 -6.53 9.05
CA LEU A 182 -2.10 -6.51 7.69
C LEU A 182 -1.00 -6.82 6.66
N VAL A 183 0.23 -6.32 6.89
CA VAL A 183 1.41 -6.65 6.08
C VAL A 183 1.76 -8.13 6.20
N ALA A 184 1.77 -8.69 7.42
CA ALA A 184 2.02 -10.12 7.62
C ALA A 184 0.97 -11.00 6.90
N ARG A 185 -0.31 -10.65 7.00
CA ARG A 185 -1.41 -11.33 6.30
C ARG A 185 -1.27 -11.21 4.78
N ALA A 186 -0.87 -10.05 4.27
CA ALA A 186 -0.65 -9.86 2.85
C ALA A 186 0.50 -10.72 2.31
N ILE A 187 1.61 -10.84 3.05
CA ILE A 187 2.73 -11.72 2.70
C ILE A 187 2.27 -13.18 2.64
N HIS A 188 1.51 -13.63 3.64
CA HIS A 188 0.99 -14.99 3.67
C HIS A 188 0.04 -15.26 2.49
N ALA A 189 -0.96 -14.40 2.29
CA ALA A 189 -2.00 -14.57 1.28
C ALA A 189 -1.47 -14.59 -0.16
N HIS A 190 -0.31 -13.98 -0.42
CA HIS A 190 0.33 -13.95 -1.74
C HIS A 190 1.61 -14.79 -1.81
N GLY A 191 1.95 -15.51 -0.73
CA GLY A 191 3.15 -16.32 -0.62
C GLY A 191 2.96 -17.78 -1.08
N PRO A 192 4.05 -18.57 -1.06
CA PRO A 192 4.02 -19.97 -1.52
C PRO A 192 3.12 -20.89 -0.68
N ALA A 193 2.85 -20.52 0.58
CA ALA A 193 2.02 -21.27 1.51
C ALA A 193 0.65 -20.60 1.76
N ALA A 194 0.11 -19.84 0.79
CA ALA A 194 -1.15 -19.09 0.95
C ALA A 194 -2.40 -19.93 1.26
N ARG A 195 -2.35 -21.25 1.02
CA ARG A 195 -3.44 -22.19 1.34
C ARG A 195 -3.28 -22.87 2.71
N GLU A 196 -2.13 -22.69 3.34
CA GLU A 196 -1.81 -23.25 4.65
C GLU A 196 -2.26 -22.29 5.78
N PRO A 197 -2.25 -22.72 7.04
CA PRO A 197 -2.67 -21.87 8.16
C PRO A 197 -1.80 -20.61 8.33
N PHE A 198 -2.46 -19.48 8.62
CA PHE A 198 -1.83 -18.29 9.21
C PHE A 198 -2.14 -18.26 10.71
N VAL A 199 -1.10 -18.46 11.54
CA VAL A 199 -1.24 -18.55 12.99
C VAL A 199 -0.54 -17.36 13.64
N GLY A 200 -1.32 -16.45 14.20
CA GLY A 200 -0.83 -15.26 14.90
C GLY A 200 -0.87 -15.40 16.42
N ILE A 201 0.10 -14.79 17.10
CA ILE A 201 0.11 -14.59 18.55
C ILE A 201 0.82 -13.28 18.90
N ASN A 202 0.28 -12.56 19.87
CA ASN A 202 0.92 -11.37 20.43
C ASN A 202 1.78 -11.77 21.63
N CYS A 203 3.10 -11.62 21.51
CA CYS A 203 4.07 -12.03 22.51
C CYS A 203 4.06 -11.17 23.79
N ALA A 204 3.41 -10.00 23.77
CA ALA A 204 3.25 -9.15 24.94
C ALA A 204 1.91 -9.37 25.68
N ALA A 205 0.98 -10.14 25.09
CA ALA A 205 -0.37 -10.32 25.63
C ALA A 205 -0.49 -11.38 26.73
N LEU A 206 0.51 -12.27 26.87
CA LEU A 206 0.50 -13.37 27.82
C LEU A 206 1.75 -13.37 28.72
N PRO A 207 1.62 -13.75 30.00
CA PRO A 207 2.76 -14.04 30.87
C PRO A 207 3.66 -15.17 30.33
N GLY A 208 4.94 -15.16 30.70
CA GLY A 208 5.99 -16.04 30.15
C GLY A 208 5.59 -17.50 29.98
N ASP A 209 5.21 -18.18 31.07
CA ASP A 209 4.88 -19.62 31.05
C ASP A 209 3.65 -19.94 30.18
N LEU A 210 2.66 -19.04 30.16
CA LEU A 210 1.46 -19.18 29.32
C LEU A 210 1.80 -18.95 27.85
N LEU A 211 2.66 -17.97 27.56
CA LEU A 211 3.16 -17.73 26.21
C LEU A 211 3.98 -18.92 25.71
N GLU A 212 4.83 -19.50 26.55
CA GLU A 212 5.58 -20.72 26.24
C GLU A 212 4.62 -21.85 25.88
N SER A 213 3.66 -22.13 26.74
CA SER A 213 2.67 -23.18 26.48
C SER A 213 1.83 -22.90 25.24
N GLU A 214 1.55 -21.66 24.87
CA GLU A 214 0.83 -21.34 23.63
C GLU A 214 1.71 -21.58 22.40
N LEU A 215 2.97 -21.15 22.42
CA LEU A 215 3.90 -21.29 21.29
C LEU A 215 4.27 -22.75 21.04
N PHE A 216 4.72 -23.44 22.08
CA PHE A 216 5.30 -24.78 22.01
C PHE A 216 4.28 -25.89 22.35
N GLY A 217 3.15 -25.57 22.98
CA GLY A 217 2.24 -26.60 23.49
C GLY A 217 2.80 -27.27 24.74
N HIS A 218 2.03 -28.20 25.31
CA HIS A 218 2.44 -28.95 26.49
C HIS A 218 1.95 -30.38 26.48
N GLU A 219 2.72 -31.25 27.14
CA GLU A 219 2.28 -32.59 27.51
C GLU A 219 1.42 -32.57 28.78
N ARG A 220 0.63 -33.63 28.98
CA ARG A 220 -0.15 -33.80 30.21
C ARG A 220 0.80 -33.85 31.41
N GLY A 221 0.53 -33.04 32.42
CA GLY A 221 1.33 -32.97 33.65
C GLY A 221 2.59 -32.11 33.55
N ALA A 222 2.79 -31.35 32.47
CA ALA A 222 3.95 -30.49 32.30
C ALA A 222 4.07 -29.36 33.34
N PHE A 223 2.94 -28.89 33.86
CA PHE A 223 2.86 -27.90 34.94
C PHE A 223 1.54 -28.06 35.72
N THR A 224 1.42 -27.38 36.86
CA THR A 224 0.20 -27.40 37.68
C THR A 224 -0.99 -26.86 36.88
N GLY A 225 -1.96 -27.72 36.56
CA GLY A 225 -3.12 -27.37 35.72
C GLY A 225 -3.08 -27.93 34.30
N ALA A 226 -1.99 -28.57 33.87
CA ALA A 226 -1.88 -29.25 32.58
C ALA A 226 -2.61 -30.62 32.61
N THR A 227 -3.94 -30.61 32.63
CA THR A 227 -4.77 -31.83 32.72
C THR A 227 -4.73 -32.68 31.45
N ASP A 228 -4.56 -32.03 30.31
CA ASP A 228 -4.58 -32.64 28.98
C ASP A 228 -3.37 -32.17 28.17
N ARG A 229 -3.02 -32.92 27.12
CA ARG A 229 -2.03 -32.50 26.14
C ARG A 229 -2.62 -31.42 25.23
N LYS A 230 -1.84 -30.39 24.90
CA LYS A 230 -2.24 -29.30 24.01
C LYS A 230 -1.18 -29.03 22.93
N PRO A 231 -1.55 -29.03 21.63
CA PRO A 231 -0.63 -28.60 20.57
C PRO A 231 -0.36 -27.09 20.63
N GLY A 232 0.87 -26.70 20.34
CA GLY A 232 1.29 -25.29 20.30
C GLY A 232 1.02 -24.62 18.95
N ARG A 233 1.17 -23.30 18.89
CA ARG A 233 1.04 -22.52 17.64
C ARG A 233 2.01 -22.98 16.56
N PHE A 234 3.22 -23.38 16.93
CA PHE A 234 4.21 -23.86 15.95
C PHE A 234 3.77 -25.17 15.29
N GLU A 235 3.14 -26.06 16.05
CA GLU A 235 2.55 -27.30 15.53
C GLU A 235 1.33 -27.02 14.64
N ILE A 236 0.43 -26.14 15.11
CA ILE A 236 -0.80 -25.77 14.39
C ILE A 236 -0.48 -25.09 13.05
N ALA A 237 0.61 -24.33 12.99
CA ALA A 237 1.01 -23.62 11.77
C ALA A 237 1.46 -24.57 10.64
N GLY A 238 1.98 -25.75 10.97
CA GLY A 238 2.43 -26.74 9.97
C GLY A 238 3.40 -26.16 8.94
N GLY A 239 3.02 -26.20 7.66
CA GLY A 239 3.76 -25.61 6.55
C GLY A 239 3.42 -24.15 6.24
N GLY A 240 2.55 -23.52 7.03
CA GLY A 240 2.01 -22.20 6.77
C GLY A 240 2.88 -21.05 7.28
N THR A 241 2.30 -20.19 8.10
CA THR A 241 2.97 -18.98 8.61
C THR A 241 2.68 -18.77 10.08
N ILE A 242 3.74 -18.51 10.85
CA ILE A 242 3.71 -18.10 12.24
C ILE A 242 3.94 -16.59 12.28
N PHE A 243 2.97 -15.85 12.81
CA PHE A 243 3.08 -14.41 13.03
C PHE A 243 3.28 -14.13 14.53
N LEU A 244 4.45 -13.60 14.88
CA LEU A 244 4.80 -13.21 16.25
C LEU A 244 4.76 -11.68 16.36
N ASP A 245 3.67 -11.15 16.91
CA ASP A 245 3.53 -9.71 17.13
C ASP A 245 4.18 -9.29 18.46
N GLU A 246 4.68 -8.06 18.51
CA GLU A 246 5.42 -7.50 19.64
C GLU A 246 6.60 -8.40 20.13
N ILE A 247 7.42 -8.89 19.19
CA ILE A 247 8.53 -9.82 19.47
C ILE A 247 9.55 -9.27 20.47
N GLY A 248 9.70 -7.95 20.55
CA GLY A 248 10.56 -7.28 21.54
C GLY A 248 10.08 -7.44 22.99
N GLY A 249 8.89 -7.99 23.22
CA GLY A 249 8.35 -8.31 24.54
C GLY A 249 8.75 -9.68 25.10
N LEU A 250 9.48 -10.51 24.34
CA LEU A 250 9.88 -11.84 24.82
C LEU A 250 10.85 -11.78 26.00
N SER A 251 10.64 -12.68 26.97
CA SER A 251 11.60 -12.92 28.05
C SER A 251 12.91 -13.50 27.49
N PRO A 252 14.06 -13.33 28.19
CA PRO A 252 15.34 -13.88 27.73
C PRO A 252 15.32 -15.40 27.50
N ASP A 253 14.58 -16.16 28.32
CA ASP A 253 14.42 -17.61 28.17
C ASP A 253 13.66 -17.97 26.88
N LEU A 254 12.56 -17.27 26.60
CA LEU A 254 11.80 -17.48 25.37
C LEU A 254 12.57 -17.04 24.13
N GLN A 255 13.41 -16.00 24.23
CA GLN A 255 14.32 -15.62 23.14
C GLN A 255 15.29 -16.77 22.81
N GLN A 256 15.87 -17.43 23.82
CA GLN A 256 16.75 -18.57 23.63
C GLN A 256 16.03 -19.77 23.01
N LYS A 257 14.82 -20.10 23.48
CA LYS A 257 14.02 -21.19 22.90
C LYS A 257 13.63 -20.90 21.45
N LEU A 258 13.17 -19.68 21.15
CA LEU A 258 12.83 -19.28 19.79
C LEU A 258 14.04 -19.35 18.85
N LEU A 259 15.22 -18.91 19.31
CA LEU A 259 16.45 -19.02 18.53
C LEU A 259 16.73 -20.47 18.10
N ARG A 260 16.60 -21.44 19.03
CA ARG A 260 16.77 -22.86 18.72
C ARG A 260 15.79 -23.32 17.64
N VAL A 261 14.50 -22.96 17.76
CA VAL A 261 13.49 -23.31 16.73
C VAL A 261 13.86 -22.75 15.35
N LEU A 262 14.34 -21.50 15.29
CA LEU A 262 14.73 -20.87 14.03
C LEU A 262 16.01 -21.47 13.42
N GLN A 263 16.87 -22.08 14.24
CA GLN A 263 18.11 -22.72 13.80
C GLN A 263 17.90 -24.18 13.40
N GLU A 264 17.29 -24.97 14.28
CA GLU A 264 17.15 -26.43 14.16
C GLU A 264 15.92 -26.82 13.34
N ARG A 265 14.94 -25.91 13.19
CA ARG A 265 13.64 -26.18 12.53
C ARG A 265 12.87 -27.32 13.21
N GLU A 266 13.06 -27.47 14.51
CA GLU A 266 12.28 -28.35 15.37
C GLU A 266 12.16 -27.76 16.78
N PHE A 267 11.25 -28.30 17.57
CA PHE A 267 11.05 -27.94 18.98
C PHE A 267 10.45 -29.11 19.75
N GLU A 268 10.45 -29.00 21.08
CA GLU A 268 9.77 -29.95 21.98
C GLU A 268 8.62 -29.23 22.69
N ARG A 269 7.54 -29.96 22.99
CA ARG A 269 6.49 -29.43 23.86
C ARG A 269 7.02 -29.22 25.27
N VAL A 270 6.41 -28.33 26.04
CA VAL A 270 6.72 -28.19 27.46
C VAL A 270 6.45 -29.53 28.17
N GLY A 271 7.46 -30.05 28.87
CA GLY A 271 7.41 -31.34 29.54
C GLY A 271 7.53 -32.57 28.63
N GLY A 272 7.75 -32.38 27.32
CA GLY A 272 8.02 -33.43 26.35
C GLY A 272 9.50 -33.52 25.99
N ASN A 273 9.87 -34.59 25.27
CA ASN A 273 11.22 -34.85 24.76
C ASN A 273 11.23 -35.33 23.29
N ALA A 274 10.06 -35.29 22.64
CA ALA A 274 9.91 -35.69 21.26
C ALA A 274 10.11 -34.45 20.36
N PRO A 275 11.10 -34.44 19.46
CA PRO A 275 11.30 -33.32 18.54
C PRO A 275 10.15 -33.26 17.53
N ILE A 276 9.66 -32.05 17.28
CA ILE A 276 8.55 -31.74 16.37
C ILE A 276 9.07 -30.76 15.30
N PRO A 277 9.03 -31.12 14.01
CA PRO A 277 9.55 -30.25 12.95
C PRO A 277 8.67 -29.01 12.71
N VAL A 278 9.29 -27.90 12.32
CA VAL A 278 8.65 -26.62 11.97
C VAL A 278 9.02 -26.22 10.54
N ARG A 279 8.02 -26.19 9.67
CA ARG A 279 8.19 -25.82 8.24
C ARG A 279 7.59 -24.47 7.88
N ALA A 280 6.92 -23.83 8.84
CA ALA A 280 6.26 -22.56 8.65
C ALA A 280 7.25 -21.39 8.46
N ARG A 281 6.81 -20.38 7.70
CA ARG A 281 7.45 -19.07 7.65
C ARG A 281 7.30 -18.37 8.99
N PHE A 282 8.36 -17.75 9.51
CA PHE A 282 8.25 -16.82 10.63
C PHE A 282 8.16 -15.39 10.12
N ILE A 283 7.07 -14.71 10.47
CA ILE A 283 6.93 -13.27 10.31
C ILE A 283 6.86 -12.68 11.72
N THR A 284 7.74 -11.75 12.02
CA THR A 284 7.80 -11.09 13.33
C THR A 284 7.48 -9.62 13.18
N ALA A 285 6.83 -9.04 14.19
CA ALA A 285 6.51 -7.63 14.23
C ALA A 285 6.92 -6.99 15.56
N THR A 286 7.33 -5.73 15.52
CA THR A 286 7.67 -4.97 16.72
C THR A 286 7.49 -3.46 16.50
N ASN A 287 7.12 -2.77 17.57
CA ASN A 287 7.16 -1.31 17.64
C ASN A 287 8.43 -0.77 18.33
N ARG A 288 9.26 -1.64 18.89
CA ARG A 288 10.49 -1.29 19.62
C ARG A 288 11.70 -1.23 18.69
N ASP A 289 12.68 -0.42 19.07
CA ASP A 289 14.02 -0.41 18.47
C ASP A 289 14.81 -1.63 18.97
N LEU A 290 14.75 -2.75 18.24
CA LEU A 290 15.48 -3.98 18.60
C LEU A 290 17.00 -3.78 18.60
N GLU A 291 17.55 -2.91 17.74
CA GLU A 291 18.99 -2.62 17.73
C GLU A 291 19.39 -1.90 19.02
N GLY A 292 18.53 -1.01 19.52
CA GLY A 292 18.62 -0.43 20.86
C GLY A 292 18.52 -1.46 21.97
N GLU A 293 17.55 -2.39 21.90
CA GLU A 293 17.40 -3.46 22.91
C GLU A 293 18.59 -4.42 22.96
N VAL A 294 19.20 -4.73 21.81
CA VAL A 294 20.42 -5.54 21.73
C VAL A 294 21.57 -4.83 22.44
N ARG A 295 21.79 -3.55 22.16
CA ARG A 295 22.85 -2.76 22.84
C ARG A 295 22.65 -2.68 24.36
N ARG A 296 21.41 -2.76 24.84
CA ARG A 296 21.07 -2.77 26.27
C ARG A 296 21.07 -4.17 26.90
N GLY A 297 21.31 -5.22 26.13
CA GLY A 297 21.27 -6.62 26.61
C GLY A 297 19.86 -7.14 26.91
N ALA A 298 18.80 -6.42 26.50
CA ALA A 298 17.41 -6.82 26.70
C ALA A 298 16.90 -7.76 25.59
N PHE A 299 17.56 -7.75 24.43
CA PHE A 299 17.28 -8.65 23.32
C PHE A 299 18.56 -9.30 22.83
N ARG A 300 18.53 -10.60 22.54
CA ARG A 300 19.73 -11.31 22.10
C ARG A 300 20.12 -10.93 20.67
N GLU A 301 21.41 -10.69 20.47
CA GLU A 301 21.98 -10.31 19.18
C GLU A 301 21.83 -11.43 18.13
N ASP A 302 22.07 -12.68 18.51
CA ASP A 302 21.95 -13.86 17.64
C ASP A 302 20.52 -14.06 17.12
N LEU A 303 19.52 -13.88 17.99
CA LEU A 303 18.11 -13.93 17.62
C LEU A 303 17.75 -12.77 16.69
N TYR A 304 18.21 -11.55 16.98
CA TYR A 304 17.94 -10.39 16.13
C TYR A 304 18.39 -10.64 14.68
N PHE A 305 19.63 -11.10 14.48
CA PHE A 305 20.12 -11.39 13.14
C PHE A 305 19.38 -12.55 12.46
N ARG A 306 18.93 -13.56 13.22
CA ARG A 306 18.16 -14.68 12.66
C ARG A 306 16.75 -14.26 12.23
N LEU A 307 16.15 -13.28 12.89
CA LEU A 307 14.85 -12.71 12.54
C LEU A 307 14.94 -11.69 11.40
N ASN A 308 15.99 -10.86 11.41
CA ASN A 308 16.18 -9.74 10.50
C ASN A 308 16.80 -10.17 9.15
N VAL A 309 16.19 -11.14 8.48
CA VAL A 309 16.61 -11.58 7.14
C VAL A 309 15.99 -10.71 6.05
N MET A 310 14.66 -10.53 6.10
CA MET A 310 13.93 -9.57 5.26
C MET A 310 13.25 -8.53 6.15
N ARG A 311 13.67 -7.27 6.07
CA ARG A 311 13.11 -6.17 6.88
C ARG A 311 12.09 -5.35 6.10
N ILE A 312 10.92 -5.11 6.71
CA ILE A 312 9.88 -4.23 6.16
C ILE A 312 9.55 -3.14 7.19
N PRO A 313 10.09 -1.92 7.03
CA PRO A 313 9.69 -0.77 7.85
C PRO A 313 8.35 -0.20 7.37
N LEU A 314 7.39 -0.07 8.27
CA LEU A 314 6.11 0.58 8.01
C LEU A 314 6.19 2.06 8.41
N PRO A 315 5.83 2.99 7.51
CA PRO A 315 5.78 4.40 7.82
C PRO A 315 4.61 4.72 8.77
N PRO A 316 4.81 5.58 9.79
CA PRO A 316 3.72 6.09 10.60
C PRO A 316 2.77 6.95 9.76
N LEU A 317 1.50 7.10 10.19
CA LEU A 317 0.49 7.79 9.37
C LEU A 317 0.88 9.25 9.04
N ARG A 318 1.54 9.95 9.98
CA ARG A 318 2.06 11.31 9.79
C ARG A 318 3.05 11.46 8.63
N GLU A 319 3.65 10.36 8.20
CA GLU A 319 4.62 10.29 7.11
C GLU A 319 4.03 9.87 5.77
N ARG A 320 2.75 9.45 5.77
CA ARG A 320 1.95 9.03 4.61
C ARG A 320 0.58 9.70 4.63
N ARG A 321 0.58 11.03 4.81
CA ARG A 321 -0.65 11.85 4.92
C ARG A 321 -1.57 11.71 3.70
N GLY A 322 -1.00 11.44 2.52
CA GLY A 322 -1.76 11.17 1.29
C GLY A 322 -2.71 9.97 1.38
N ASP A 323 -2.52 9.07 2.34
CA ASP A 323 -3.40 7.92 2.57
C ASP A 323 -4.62 8.22 3.44
N ILE A 324 -4.62 9.35 4.16
CA ILE A 324 -5.66 9.72 5.13
C ILE A 324 -7.05 9.78 4.47
N PRO A 325 -7.26 10.42 3.30
CA PRO A 325 -8.56 10.40 2.63
C PRO A 325 -9.05 8.99 2.30
N SER A 326 -8.16 8.10 1.88
CA SER A 326 -8.51 6.72 1.56
C SER A 326 -8.89 5.91 2.80
N LEU A 327 -8.13 6.08 3.89
CA LEU A 327 -8.41 5.44 5.19
C LEU A 327 -9.73 5.93 5.80
N VAL A 328 -9.97 7.25 5.77
CA VAL A 328 -11.21 7.87 6.20
C VAL A 328 -12.40 7.29 5.46
N ASN A 329 -12.36 7.27 4.13
CA ASN A 329 -13.43 6.72 3.30
C ASN A 329 -13.69 5.25 3.58
N HIS A 330 -12.63 4.46 3.84
CA HIS A 330 -12.76 3.07 4.22
C HIS A 330 -13.46 2.90 5.58
N PHE A 331 -13.00 3.58 6.62
CA PHE A 331 -13.58 3.45 7.95
C PHE A 331 -15.00 3.99 8.01
N LEU A 332 -15.30 5.11 7.35
CA LEU A 332 -16.66 5.61 7.20
C LEU A 332 -17.57 4.56 6.55
N SER A 333 -17.13 3.95 5.45
CA SER A 333 -17.89 2.92 4.76
C SER A 333 -18.12 1.69 5.64
N ARG A 334 -17.10 1.28 6.40
CA ARG A 334 -17.15 0.13 7.32
C ARG A 334 -18.13 0.38 8.48
N TYR A 335 -17.95 1.47 9.20
CA TYR A 335 -18.75 1.75 10.39
C TYR A 335 -20.17 2.23 10.07
N SER A 336 -20.38 2.90 8.94
CA SER A 336 -21.73 3.18 8.45
C SER A 336 -22.55 1.90 8.26
N ARG A 337 -21.92 0.83 7.75
CA ARG A 337 -22.57 -0.48 7.62
C ARG A 337 -22.84 -1.11 8.99
N ILE A 338 -21.82 -1.19 9.85
CA ILE A 338 -21.92 -1.85 11.16
C ILE A 338 -23.00 -1.18 12.02
N LEU A 339 -23.06 0.15 11.99
CA LEU A 339 -23.99 0.95 12.79
C LEU A 339 -25.31 1.25 12.07
N ASN A 340 -25.49 0.70 10.85
CA ASN A 340 -26.64 0.94 9.99
C ASN A 340 -26.99 2.44 9.81
N LYS A 341 -25.94 3.26 9.60
CA LYS A 341 -26.04 4.69 9.35
C LYS A 341 -25.82 4.99 7.88
N ARG A 342 -26.48 6.03 7.37
CA ARG A 342 -26.27 6.55 6.01
C ARG A 342 -25.40 7.80 6.09
N ILE A 343 -24.08 7.61 6.06
CA ILE A 343 -23.11 8.71 6.00
C ILE A 343 -22.60 8.79 4.57
N SER A 344 -22.77 9.94 3.93
CA SER A 344 -22.41 10.17 2.52
C SER A 344 -20.98 10.67 2.32
N GLY A 345 -20.29 11.08 3.39
CA GLY A 345 -18.91 11.56 3.34
C GLY A 345 -18.50 12.35 4.59
N ILE A 346 -17.32 12.92 4.55
CA ILE A 346 -16.81 13.90 5.51
C ILE A 346 -16.66 15.24 4.80
N VAL A 347 -16.98 16.33 5.51
CA VAL A 347 -16.81 17.69 4.99
C VAL A 347 -15.31 18.00 4.82
N PRO A 348 -14.90 18.73 3.75
CA PRO A 348 -13.49 18.95 3.43
C PRO A 348 -12.66 19.52 4.58
N GLU A 349 -13.24 20.43 5.37
CA GLU A 349 -12.57 21.07 6.50
C GLU A 349 -12.15 20.06 7.58
N VAL A 350 -12.98 19.03 7.80
CA VAL A 350 -12.66 17.95 8.75
C VAL A 350 -11.59 17.02 8.17
N LEU A 351 -11.57 16.83 6.84
CA LEU A 351 -10.51 16.05 6.20
C LEU A 351 -9.16 16.76 6.27
N ASP A 352 -9.15 18.08 6.08
CA ASP A 352 -7.94 18.92 6.22
C ASP A 352 -7.41 18.91 7.66
N MET A 353 -8.29 18.91 8.67
CA MET A 353 -7.89 18.79 10.08
C MET A 353 -7.23 17.45 10.42
N LEU A 354 -7.56 16.39 9.68
CA LEU A 354 -6.96 15.06 9.88
C LEU A 354 -5.60 14.92 9.17
N GLY A 355 -5.34 15.77 8.16
CA GLY A 355 -4.23 15.70 7.21
C GLY A 355 -2.90 16.26 7.70
#